data_AF-A0A834VH69-F1
#
_entry.id   AF-A0A834VH69-F1
#
_cell.length_a   1.000
_cell.length_b   1.000
_cell.length_c   1.000
_cell.angle_alpha   90.00
_cell.angle_beta   90.00
_cell.angle_gamma   90.00
#
_symmetry.space_group_name_H-M   'P 1'
#
loop_
_entity.id
_entity.type
_entity.pdbx_description
1 polymer ?
#
loop_
_entity_poly.entity_id
_entity_poly.type
_entity_poly.pdbx_seq_one_letter_code
_entity_poly.pdbx_strand_id
1 'polypeptide(L)'
;MHYILINKLIFFAERLTHFHSSKMNSGFDNAAINLNASELLKSYIDEIRIPESNDRIYKDECVYSFDNPESPRGIYICMKTFLGLGHDYVSFHHALTGSSVYLNLRRIPIPISKDSTGNENTKITKLAINIDGGFQVDKNRPEFEEQNSVVILPNFIQSPIESLELPEKIALSIARIISAESATRIDEIESLNNTWDGEKRSVSKHAETLIQLNNNVRVPPSGWKCEKCNIQEGLWLNLTDGSILCGRKYFDGTGGNNHAWEHYEATKYPLVVN
;
A
#
# COMPACT_ATOMS: atom_id res chain seq x y z
N MET A 1 34.80 -30.26 16.82
CA MET A 1 33.90 -29.12 16.50
C MET A 1 32.60 -29.58 15.82
N HIS A 2 32.05 -30.75 16.18
CA HIS A 2 30.76 -31.27 15.68
C HIS A 2 29.83 -31.78 16.80
N TYR A 3 30.32 -31.84 18.06
CA TYR A 3 29.56 -32.32 19.22
C TYR A 3 28.87 -31.22 20.04
N ILE A 4 29.17 -29.94 19.79
CA ILE A 4 28.56 -28.80 20.52
C ILE A 4 27.24 -28.34 19.85
N LEU A 5 27.05 -28.60 18.56
CA LEU A 5 25.80 -28.24 17.86
C LEU A 5 24.64 -29.21 18.16
N ILE A 6 24.92 -30.50 18.43
CA ILE A 6 23.86 -31.50 18.66
C ILE A 6 23.22 -31.30 20.05
N ASN A 7 24.00 -30.93 21.08
CA ASN A 7 23.47 -30.68 22.42
C ASN A 7 22.68 -29.37 22.55
N LYS A 8 22.85 -28.39 21.63
CA LYS A 8 22.00 -27.19 21.59
C LYS A 8 20.63 -27.43 20.93
N LEU A 9 20.53 -28.39 20.00
CA LEU A 9 19.26 -28.75 19.37
C LEU A 9 18.39 -29.64 20.27
N ILE A 10 18.99 -30.50 21.10
CA ILE A 10 18.23 -31.35 22.04
C ILE A 10 17.66 -30.52 23.21
N PHE A 11 18.41 -29.53 23.71
CA PHE A 11 17.90 -28.62 24.75
C PHE A 11 16.77 -27.68 24.27
N PHE A 12 16.66 -27.46 22.96
CA PHE A 12 15.59 -26.64 22.38
C PHE A 12 14.30 -27.48 22.15
N ALA A 13 14.45 -28.79 21.89
CA ALA A 13 13.33 -29.69 21.64
C ALA A 13 12.60 -30.15 22.93
N GLU A 14 13.30 -30.33 24.05
CA GLU A 14 12.67 -30.72 25.32
C GLU A 14 11.90 -29.59 26.02
N ARG A 15 12.11 -28.33 25.62
CA ARG A 15 11.34 -27.19 26.13
C ARG A 15 10.01 -26.97 25.39
N LEU A 16 9.82 -27.59 24.23
CA LEU A 16 8.60 -27.51 23.42
C LEU A 16 7.56 -28.57 23.80
N THR A 17 7.95 -29.64 24.49
CA THR A 17 7.03 -30.74 24.87
C THR A 17 6.42 -30.60 26.27
N HIS A 18 6.88 -29.66 27.09
CA HIS A 18 6.29 -29.41 28.42
C HIS A 18 5.23 -28.30 28.47
N PHE A 19 4.88 -27.67 27.33
CA PHE A 19 3.83 -26.65 27.25
C PHE A 19 2.46 -27.21 26.82
N HIS A 20 2.16 -28.44 27.22
CA HIS A 20 0.85 -29.07 27.04
C HIS A 20 0.36 -29.73 28.32
N SER A 21 0.21 -28.94 29.39
CA SER A 21 -0.81 -29.17 30.42
C SER A 21 -0.84 -28.01 31.41
N SER A 22 -1.70 -27.02 31.18
CA SER A 22 -2.41 -26.30 32.25
C SER A 22 -3.48 -25.41 31.62
N LYS A 23 -4.70 -25.95 31.51
CA LYS A 23 -5.90 -25.11 31.46
C LYS A 23 -6.20 -24.73 32.90
N MET A 24 -6.10 -23.44 33.22
CA MET A 24 -6.81 -22.66 34.27
C MET A 24 -5.88 -21.58 34.85
N ASN A 25 -5.89 -20.37 34.25
CA ASN A 25 -5.70 -19.03 34.87
C ASN A 25 -5.39 -17.91 33.85
N SER A 26 -6.10 -17.87 32.71
CA SER A 26 -5.86 -16.86 31.66
C SER A 26 -6.20 -15.41 32.03
N GLY A 27 -6.86 -15.16 33.16
CA GLY A 27 -7.21 -13.80 33.61
C GLY A 27 -6.11 -13.08 34.40
N PHE A 28 -5.44 -13.79 35.31
CA PHE A 28 -4.43 -13.21 36.20
C PHE A 28 -3.05 -13.10 35.51
N ASP A 29 -2.69 -14.08 34.69
CA ASP A 29 -1.38 -14.09 34.00
C ASP A 29 -1.30 -13.00 32.92
N ASN A 30 -2.39 -12.78 32.18
CA ASN A 30 -2.45 -11.73 31.15
C ASN A 30 -2.38 -10.32 31.75
N ALA A 31 -3.02 -10.08 32.90
CA ALA A 31 -2.95 -8.79 33.58
C ALA A 31 -1.53 -8.49 34.10
N ALA A 32 -0.83 -9.48 34.66
CA ALA A 32 0.55 -9.33 35.13
C ALA A 32 1.54 -9.11 33.97
N ILE A 33 1.35 -9.81 32.84
CA ILE A 33 2.14 -9.60 31.61
C ILE A 33 1.90 -8.19 31.06
N ASN A 34 0.65 -7.71 31.03
CA ASN A 34 0.31 -6.37 30.52
C ASN A 34 0.80 -5.23 31.42
N LEU A 35 0.77 -5.42 32.75
CA LEU A 35 1.32 -4.44 33.70
C LEU A 35 2.84 -4.29 33.51
N ASN A 36 3.54 -5.43 33.38
CA ASN A 36 4.99 -5.46 33.09
C ASN A 36 5.31 -4.88 31.70
N ALA A 37 4.48 -5.15 30.69
CA ALA A 37 4.67 -4.59 29.35
C ALA A 37 4.53 -3.07 29.36
N SER A 38 3.55 -2.53 30.09
CA SER A 38 3.34 -1.08 30.22
C SER A 38 4.51 -0.39 30.92
N GLU A 39 5.07 -1.01 31.96
CA GLU A 39 6.25 -0.50 32.67
C GLU A 39 7.51 -0.58 31.81
N LEU A 40 7.71 -1.71 31.12
CA LEU A 40 8.83 -1.88 30.19
C LEU A 40 8.77 -0.88 29.04
N LEU A 41 7.58 -0.62 28.51
CA LEU A 41 7.37 0.31 27.40
C LEU A 41 7.78 1.74 27.78
N LYS A 42 7.58 2.15 29.04
CA LYS A 42 8.04 3.46 29.55
C LYS A 42 9.56 3.60 29.46
N SER A 43 10.32 2.51 29.62
CA SER A 43 11.79 2.55 29.50
C SER A 43 12.29 2.82 28.07
N TYR A 44 11.46 2.57 27.05
CA TYR A 44 11.78 2.79 25.64
C TYR A 44 11.13 4.06 25.06
N ILE A 45 10.55 4.92 25.89
CA ILE A 45 9.78 6.09 25.43
C ILE A 45 10.62 7.07 24.59
N ASP A 46 11.91 7.18 24.87
CA ASP A 46 12.84 8.06 24.15
C ASP A 46 13.19 7.52 22.75
N GLU A 47 13.09 6.20 22.55
CA GLU A 47 13.34 5.56 21.26
C GLU A 47 12.19 5.79 20.28
N ILE A 48 10.97 5.94 20.80
CA ILE A 48 9.75 6.08 20.01
C ILE A 48 9.67 7.48 19.41
N ARG A 49 9.44 7.54 18.09
CA ARG A 49 9.17 8.76 17.36
C ARG A 49 7.68 8.88 17.06
N ILE A 50 7.18 10.10 17.06
CA ILE A 50 5.86 10.42 16.57
C ILE A 50 6.03 10.79 15.08
N PRO A 51 5.33 10.13 14.15
CA PRO A 51 5.43 10.46 12.73
C PRO A 51 5.08 11.93 12.46
N GLU A 52 5.87 12.56 11.59
CA GLU A 52 5.66 13.89 11.03
C GLU A 52 5.24 13.82 9.55
N SER A 53 4.84 14.96 8.97
CA SER A 53 4.31 15.00 7.60
C SER A 53 5.28 14.52 6.51
N ASN A 54 6.59 14.57 6.77
CA ASN A 54 7.62 14.13 5.83
C ASN A 54 8.06 12.68 6.06
N ASP A 55 7.60 12.02 7.12
CA ASP A 55 7.97 10.65 7.41
C ASP A 55 7.24 9.68 6.47
N ARG A 56 7.98 8.73 5.92
CA ARG A 56 7.43 7.64 5.09
C ARG A 56 7.14 6.43 5.98
N ILE A 57 5.87 6.05 6.06
CA ILE A 57 5.39 4.94 6.89
C ILE A 57 5.10 3.73 6.02
N TYR A 58 5.94 2.71 6.12
CA TYR A 58 5.81 1.48 5.35
C TYR A 58 4.95 0.47 6.11
N LYS A 59 3.62 0.58 5.98
CA LYS A 59 2.66 -0.27 6.70
C LYS A 59 1.88 -1.26 5.84
N ASP A 60 2.11 -1.24 4.53
CA ASP A 60 1.38 -2.06 3.57
C ASP A 60 2.09 -3.40 3.29
N GLU A 61 3.42 -3.40 3.26
CA GLU A 61 4.24 -4.58 2.95
C GLU A 61 5.60 -4.51 3.65
N CYS A 62 6.16 -5.67 3.97
CA CYS A 62 7.50 -5.82 4.53
C CYS A 62 8.58 -5.34 3.55
N VAL A 63 9.59 -4.64 4.05
CA VAL A 63 10.72 -4.18 3.22
C VAL A 63 11.66 -5.30 2.74
N TYR A 64 11.49 -6.53 3.23
CA TYR A 64 12.32 -7.71 2.89
C TYR A 64 11.52 -8.90 2.33
N SER A 65 10.19 -8.91 2.43
CA SER A 65 9.31 -10.01 2.02
C SER A 65 7.94 -9.47 1.59
N PHE A 66 7.07 -10.34 1.11
CA PHE A 66 5.69 -9.97 0.75
C PHE A 66 4.71 -10.05 1.94
N ASP A 67 5.22 -10.09 3.18
CA ASP A 67 4.35 -10.10 4.35
C ASP A 67 3.66 -8.74 4.51
N ASN A 68 2.37 -8.76 4.85
CA ASN A 68 1.52 -7.59 4.95
C ASN A 68 0.59 -7.70 6.17
N PRO A 69 -0.28 -6.72 6.46
CA PRO A 69 -1.21 -6.81 7.59
C PRO A 69 -2.12 -8.05 7.58
N GLU A 70 -2.43 -8.61 6.41
CA GLU A 70 -3.29 -9.80 6.26
C GLU A 70 -2.53 -11.12 6.41
N SER A 71 -1.19 -11.08 6.44
CA SER A 71 -0.37 -12.26 6.69
C SER A 71 -0.66 -12.85 8.09
N PRO A 72 -0.41 -14.16 8.31
CA PRO A 72 -0.74 -14.83 9.57
C PRO A 72 -0.18 -14.18 10.84
N ARG A 73 0.92 -13.43 10.74
CA ARG A 73 1.56 -12.72 11.85
C ARG A 73 1.47 -11.19 11.73
N GLY A 74 0.75 -10.70 10.73
CA GLY A 74 0.70 -9.29 10.38
C GLY A 74 2.05 -8.70 9.98
N ILE A 75 2.13 -7.38 10.03
CA ILE A 75 3.34 -6.60 9.77
C ILE A 75 3.75 -5.85 11.04
N TYR A 76 5.05 -5.70 11.25
CA TYR A 76 5.64 -5.05 12.42
C TYR A 76 6.31 -3.74 12.00
N ILE A 77 5.75 -2.63 12.42
CA ILE A 77 6.23 -1.29 12.09
C ILE A 77 7.15 -0.83 13.21
N CYS A 78 8.42 -0.56 12.90
CA CYS A 78 9.33 0.02 13.88
C CYS A 78 8.86 1.43 14.28
N MET A 79 8.65 1.67 15.58
CA MET A 79 8.17 2.97 16.06
C MET A 79 9.24 4.08 16.09
N LYS A 80 10.47 3.76 15.67
CA LYS A 80 11.59 4.69 15.49
C LYS A 80 11.82 5.05 14.01
N THR A 81 11.78 4.07 13.12
CA THR A 81 12.15 4.22 11.70
C THR A 81 10.95 4.19 10.75
N PHE A 82 9.79 3.73 11.22
CA PHE A 82 8.56 3.54 10.45
C PHE A 82 8.67 2.55 9.27
N LEU A 83 9.69 1.69 9.30
CA LEU A 83 9.81 0.56 8.39
C LEU A 83 8.90 -0.59 8.83
N GLY A 84 8.18 -1.17 7.86
CA GLY A 84 7.37 -2.37 8.03
C GLY A 84 8.19 -3.63 7.79
N LEU A 85 8.07 -4.59 8.69
CA LEU A 85 8.85 -5.82 8.70
C LEU A 85 7.91 -7.02 8.91
N GLY A 86 8.14 -8.08 8.16
CA GLY A 86 7.58 -9.39 8.45
C GLY A 86 8.21 -9.95 9.72
N HIS A 87 7.48 -10.82 10.42
CA HIS A 87 7.88 -11.38 11.72
C HIS A 87 9.34 -11.87 11.75
N ASP A 88 9.76 -12.59 10.71
CA ASP A 88 11.07 -13.25 10.66
C ASP A 88 12.24 -12.25 10.52
N TYR A 89 11.96 -11.01 10.10
CA TYR A 89 12.94 -9.95 9.91
C TYR A 89 13.01 -8.96 11.08
N VAL A 90 12.06 -8.99 12.02
CA VAL A 90 12.03 -8.06 13.16
C VAL A 90 13.26 -8.24 14.05
N SER A 91 13.64 -9.48 14.36
CA SER A 91 14.84 -9.79 15.15
C SER A 91 16.11 -9.28 14.48
N PHE A 92 16.20 -9.43 13.16
CA PHE A 92 17.32 -8.94 12.37
C PHE A 92 17.40 -7.40 12.40
N HIS A 93 16.28 -6.72 12.18
CA HIS A 93 16.21 -5.26 12.25
C HIS A 93 16.58 -4.73 13.65
N HIS A 94 16.08 -5.35 14.71
CA HIS A 94 16.44 -5.02 16.10
C HIS A 94 17.95 -5.15 16.32
N ALA A 95 18.56 -6.27 15.91
CA ALA A 95 20.00 -6.48 16.06
C ALA A 95 20.83 -5.45 15.28
N LEU A 96 20.34 -5.00 14.12
CA LEU A 96 21.04 -4.03 13.27
C LEU A 96 20.92 -2.58 13.78
N THR A 97 19.75 -2.19 14.27
CA THR A 97 19.42 -0.78 14.58
C THR A 97 19.37 -0.47 16.08
N GLY A 98 19.34 -1.51 16.91
CA GLY A 98 19.05 -1.42 18.34
C GLY A 98 17.58 -1.14 18.65
N SER A 99 16.68 -1.12 17.64
CA SER A 99 15.30 -0.74 17.87
C SER A 99 14.47 -1.81 18.54
N SER A 100 13.79 -1.48 19.63
CA SER A 100 13.15 -2.47 20.50
C SER A 100 11.63 -2.44 20.47
N VAL A 101 11.01 -1.35 20.02
CA VAL A 101 9.54 -1.20 20.04
C VAL A 101 8.95 -1.19 18.63
N TYR A 102 7.97 -2.05 18.43
CA TYR A 102 7.28 -2.23 17.15
C TYR A 102 5.76 -2.23 17.36
N LEU A 103 5.03 -1.64 16.41
CA LEU A 103 3.58 -1.74 16.29
C LEU A 103 3.26 -2.87 15.32
N ASN A 104 2.60 -3.92 15.81
CA ASN A 104 2.11 -5.00 14.97
C ASN A 104 0.69 -4.68 14.48
N LEU A 105 0.53 -4.56 13.17
CA LEU A 105 -0.76 -4.42 12.51
C LEU A 105 -1.16 -5.76 11.91
N ARG A 106 -2.35 -6.24 12.28
CA ARG A 106 -2.89 -7.50 11.75
C ARG A 106 -4.35 -7.31 11.36
N ARG A 107 -4.71 -7.79 10.17
CA ARG A 107 -6.06 -7.77 9.62
C ARG A 107 -6.53 -9.20 9.43
N ILE A 108 -7.67 -9.53 10.02
CA ILE A 108 -8.28 -10.86 9.92
C ILE A 108 -9.56 -10.71 9.11
N PRO A 109 -9.73 -11.43 7.99
CA PRO A 109 -10.96 -11.36 7.22
C PRO A 109 -12.11 -11.94 8.03
N ILE A 110 -13.20 -11.19 8.16
CA ILE A 110 -14.44 -11.65 8.78
C ILE A 110 -15.12 -12.61 7.79
N PRO A 111 -15.36 -13.87 8.17
CA PRO A 111 -16.03 -14.82 7.29
C PRO A 111 -17.48 -14.36 7.07
N ILE A 112 -17.82 -14.03 5.82
CA ILE A 112 -19.19 -13.66 5.44
C ILE A 112 -20.09 -14.89 5.66
N SER A 113 -21.04 -14.79 6.59
CA SER A 113 -22.06 -15.82 6.80
C SER A 113 -23.00 -15.84 5.59
N LYS A 114 -23.18 -17.01 4.97
CA LYS A 114 -24.04 -17.20 3.79
C LYS A 114 -25.55 -17.19 4.12
N ASP A 115 -25.98 -16.57 5.21
CA ASP A 115 -27.34 -16.71 5.74
C ASP A 115 -28.17 -15.43 5.66
N SER A 116 -27.84 -14.49 4.78
CA SER A 116 -28.72 -13.33 4.54
C SER A 116 -28.68 -12.87 3.09
N THR A 117 -29.84 -13.01 2.45
CA THR A 117 -30.26 -12.55 1.11
C THR A 117 -30.11 -13.56 -0.04
N GLY A 118 -31.22 -14.28 -0.25
CA GLY A 118 -31.46 -15.09 -1.43
C GLY A 118 -31.67 -14.25 -2.69
N ASN A 119 -31.60 -14.95 -3.83
CA ASN A 119 -31.89 -14.50 -5.19
C ASN A 119 -31.15 -13.23 -5.64
N GLU A 120 -30.15 -13.40 -6.50
CA GLU A 120 -30.26 -12.96 -7.90
C GLU A 120 -28.98 -13.32 -8.67
N ASN A 121 -29.12 -14.24 -9.65
CA ASN A 121 -28.18 -14.38 -10.76
C ASN A 121 -28.21 -13.09 -11.59
N THR A 122 -27.49 -12.05 -11.14
CA THR A 122 -27.22 -10.88 -11.98
C THR A 122 -26.25 -11.32 -13.08
N LYS A 123 -26.80 -11.61 -14.27
CA LYS A 123 -26.00 -11.88 -15.47
C LYS A 123 -25.09 -10.68 -15.71
N ILE A 124 -23.79 -10.87 -15.51
CA ILE A 124 -22.76 -9.91 -15.87
C ILE A 124 -22.87 -9.67 -17.38
N THR A 125 -23.25 -8.46 -17.77
CA THR A 125 -23.47 -8.08 -19.18
C THR A 125 -22.44 -7.05 -19.66
N LYS A 126 -21.69 -6.43 -18.74
CA LYS A 126 -20.65 -5.43 -19.03
C LYS A 126 -19.36 -5.73 -18.28
N LEU A 127 -18.23 -5.59 -18.97
CA LEU A 127 -16.87 -5.69 -18.40
C LEU A 127 -16.43 -4.37 -17.76
N ALA A 128 -17.24 -3.82 -16.86
CA ALA A 128 -16.92 -2.57 -16.17
C ALA A 128 -17.27 -2.69 -14.69
N ILE A 129 -16.47 -2.02 -13.86
CA ILE A 129 -16.56 -2.08 -12.40
C ILE A 129 -17.59 -1.04 -11.93
N ASN A 130 -18.51 -1.44 -11.04
CA ASN A 130 -19.49 -0.58 -10.38
C ASN A 130 -20.43 0.20 -11.33
N ILE A 131 -20.86 -0.43 -12.43
CA ILE A 131 -21.95 0.08 -13.29
C ILE A 131 -23.10 -0.90 -13.36
N ASP A 132 -24.28 -0.42 -13.77
CA ASP A 132 -25.46 -1.27 -13.92
C ASP A 132 -25.25 -2.29 -15.06
N GLY A 133 -25.21 -3.58 -14.68
CA GLY A 133 -24.80 -4.73 -15.52
C GLY A 133 -23.30 -5.12 -15.46
N GLY A 134 -22.48 -4.42 -14.67
CA GLY A 134 -21.05 -4.63 -14.48
C GLY A 134 -20.65 -5.42 -13.22
N PHE A 135 -19.35 -5.61 -12.99
CA PHE A 135 -18.82 -6.24 -11.78
C PHE A 135 -19.05 -5.34 -10.57
N GLN A 136 -19.89 -5.78 -9.63
CA GLN A 136 -20.17 -5.09 -8.36
C GLN A 136 -19.07 -5.44 -7.35
N VAL A 137 -18.06 -4.58 -7.21
CA VAL A 137 -16.91 -4.84 -6.32
C VAL A 137 -17.28 -4.62 -4.85
N ASP A 138 -18.25 -3.75 -4.56
CA ASP A 138 -18.56 -3.35 -3.19
C ASP A 138 -19.39 -4.40 -2.40
N LYS A 139 -20.08 -5.32 -3.08
CA LYS A 139 -20.86 -6.38 -2.41
C LYS A 139 -20.03 -7.56 -1.92
N ASN A 140 -18.77 -7.68 -2.35
CA ASN A 140 -17.89 -8.81 -2.07
C ASN A 140 -16.58 -8.41 -1.38
N ARG A 141 -16.43 -7.16 -0.91
CA ARG A 141 -15.25 -6.82 -0.12
C ARG A 141 -15.34 -7.52 1.23
N PRO A 142 -14.37 -8.37 1.60
CA PRO A 142 -14.34 -8.93 2.94
C PRO A 142 -14.21 -7.76 3.94
N GLU A 143 -15.08 -7.74 4.94
CA GLU A 143 -14.86 -6.90 6.12
C GLU A 143 -13.67 -7.47 6.88
N PHE A 144 -12.83 -6.60 7.46
CA PHE A 144 -11.66 -7.02 8.22
C PHE A 144 -11.80 -6.58 9.67
N GLU A 145 -11.43 -7.47 10.58
CA GLU A 145 -11.18 -7.15 11.97
C GLU A 145 -9.71 -6.75 12.12
N GLU A 146 -9.44 -5.56 12.67
CA GLU A 146 -8.08 -5.11 12.97
C GLU A 146 -7.68 -5.51 14.39
N GLN A 147 -6.56 -6.22 14.50
CA GLN A 147 -5.95 -6.63 15.78
C GLN A 147 -4.58 -5.99 15.90
N ASN A 148 -4.53 -4.84 16.57
CA ASN A 148 -3.32 -4.04 16.71
C ASN A 148 -2.67 -4.27 18.07
N SER A 149 -1.35 -4.45 18.09
CA SER A 149 -0.62 -4.75 19.33
C SER A 149 0.76 -4.10 19.35
N VAL A 150 1.26 -3.81 20.55
CA VAL A 150 2.64 -3.34 20.74
C VAL A 150 3.52 -4.55 21.04
N VAL A 151 4.69 -4.59 20.41
CA VAL A 151 5.66 -5.68 20.53
C VAL A 151 7.00 -5.13 20.96
N ILE A 152 7.55 -5.69 22.05
CA ILE A 152 8.83 -5.29 22.64
C ILE A 152 9.86 -6.41 22.48
N LEU A 153 10.98 -6.10 21.82
CA LEU A 153 12.14 -6.98 21.65
C LEU A 153 13.17 -6.80 22.77
N PRO A 154 14.07 -7.79 22.99
CA PRO A 154 14.26 -9.03 22.22
C PRO A 154 13.29 -10.16 22.58
N ASN A 155 12.48 -10.00 23.63
CA ASN A 155 11.67 -11.08 24.19
C ASN A 155 10.34 -11.33 23.46
N PHE A 156 10.00 -10.54 22.45
CA PHE A 156 8.70 -10.58 21.75
C PHE A 156 7.51 -10.50 22.71
N ILE A 157 7.58 -9.58 23.68
CA ILE A 157 6.46 -9.30 24.56
C ILE A 157 5.41 -8.56 23.73
N GLN A 158 4.31 -9.25 23.41
CA GLN A 158 3.22 -8.73 22.60
C GLN A 158 2.00 -8.45 23.48
N SER A 159 1.53 -7.21 23.45
CA SER A 159 0.37 -6.77 24.23
C SER A 159 -0.62 -6.01 23.34
N PRO A 160 -1.91 -6.39 23.31
CA PRO A 160 -2.94 -5.66 22.58
C PRO A 160 -3.04 -4.20 23.04
N ILE A 161 -3.24 -3.28 22.11
CA ILE A 161 -3.27 -1.83 22.41
C ILE A 161 -4.41 -1.49 23.36
N GLU A 162 -5.56 -2.16 23.21
CA GLU A 162 -6.76 -1.95 24.02
C GLU A 162 -6.56 -2.37 25.49
N SER A 163 -5.55 -3.20 25.75
CA SER A 163 -5.24 -3.73 27.08
C SER A 163 -4.14 -2.96 27.83
N LEU A 164 -3.55 -1.94 27.20
CA LEU A 164 -2.40 -1.20 27.72
C LEU A 164 -2.76 0.20 28.19
N GLU A 165 -2.23 0.60 29.34
CA GLU A 165 -2.18 2.00 29.75
C GLU A 165 -0.96 2.69 29.09
N LEU A 166 -1.20 3.25 27.91
CA LEU A 166 -0.15 3.83 27.09
C LEU A 166 0.19 5.27 27.53
N PRO A 167 1.49 5.61 27.68
CA PRO A 167 1.93 7.00 27.77
C PRO A 167 1.47 7.81 26.55
N GLU A 168 1.16 9.09 26.77
CA GLU A 168 0.60 9.99 25.74
C GLU A 168 1.42 10.00 24.43
N LYS A 169 2.74 10.08 24.53
CA LYS A 169 3.65 10.05 23.37
C LYS A 169 3.46 8.80 22.51
N ILE A 170 3.27 7.65 23.16
CA ILE A 170 3.16 6.35 22.49
C ILE A 170 1.79 6.20 21.86
N ALA A 171 0.74 6.56 22.58
CA ALA A 171 -0.62 6.60 22.05
C ALA A 171 -0.70 7.51 20.82
N LEU A 172 -0.07 8.69 20.86
CA LEU A 172 -0.02 9.62 19.74
C LEU A 172 0.76 9.07 18.54
N SER A 173 1.91 8.42 18.77
CA SER A 173 2.68 7.77 17.70
C SER A 173 1.86 6.66 17.02
N ILE A 174 1.24 5.77 17.80
CA ILE A 174 0.36 4.71 17.30
C ILE A 174 -0.79 5.28 16.47
N ALA A 175 -1.52 6.26 17.01
CA ALA A 175 -2.64 6.88 16.32
C ALA A 175 -2.22 7.45 14.96
N ARG A 176 -1.07 8.14 14.90
CA ARG A 176 -0.54 8.69 13.64
C ARG A 176 -0.10 7.61 12.66
N ILE A 177 0.54 6.54 13.11
CA ILE A 177 0.93 5.41 12.24
C ILE A 177 -0.32 4.78 11.61
N ILE A 178 -1.36 4.53 12.42
CA ILE A 178 -2.62 3.94 11.96
C ILE A 178 -3.34 4.87 10.98
N SER A 179 -3.42 6.18 11.26
CA SER A 179 -4.18 7.12 10.44
C SER A 179 -3.45 7.66 9.21
N ALA A 180 -2.12 7.64 9.17
CA ALA A 180 -1.35 8.21 8.06
C ALA A 180 -1.54 7.46 6.75
N GLU A 181 -1.37 8.13 5.62
CA GLU A 181 -1.22 7.44 4.33
C GLU A 181 0.10 6.65 4.32
N SER A 182 0.10 5.47 3.71
CA SER A 182 1.31 4.66 3.60
C SER A 182 2.31 5.27 2.62
N ALA A 183 3.59 4.96 2.79
CA ALA A 183 4.66 5.44 1.91
C ALA A 183 4.38 5.09 0.43
N THR A 184 3.94 3.85 0.19
CA THR A 184 3.50 3.32 -1.10
C THR A 184 2.35 4.11 -1.69
N ARG A 185 1.32 4.44 -0.89
CA ARG A 185 0.19 5.23 -1.36
C ARG A 185 0.57 6.68 -1.66
N ILE A 186 1.44 7.27 -0.85
CA ILE A 186 1.96 8.61 -1.12
C ILE A 186 2.78 8.58 -2.42
N ASP A 187 3.64 7.58 -2.63
CA ASP A 187 4.40 7.42 -3.88
C ASP A 187 3.48 7.23 -5.10
N GLU A 188 2.41 6.45 -4.97
CA GLU A 188 1.37 6.33 -6.00
C GLU A 188 0.74 7.68 -6.30
N ILE A 189 0.29 8.42 -5.28
CA ILE A 189 -0.32 9.74 -5.44
C ILE A 189 0.67 10.73 -6.05
N GLU A 190 1.93 10.75 -5.62
CA GLU A 190 2.97 11.60 -6.17
C GLU A 190 3.30 11.22 -7.62
N SER A 191 3.33 9.94 -7.94
CA SER A 191 3.49 9.46 -9.33
C SER A 191 2.32 9.90 -10.21
N LEU A 192 1.10 9.88 -9.68
CA LEU A 192 -0.11 10.37 -10.35
C LEU A 192 -0.15 11.90 -10.43
N ASN A 193 0.36 12.61 -9.44
CA ASN A 193 0.46 14.07 -9.44
C ASN A 193 1.58 14.58 -10.35
N ASN A 194 2.63 13.78 -10.56
CA ASN A 194 3.65 14.01 -11.58
C ASN A 194 3.12 13.78 -13.01
N THR A 195 1.85 13.42 -13.18
CA THR A 195 1.12 13.47 -14.45
C THR A 195 0.68 14.91 -14.79
N TRP A 196 1.66 15.81 -14.96
CA TRP A 196 1.59 17.09 -15.68
C TRP A 196 0.54 18.18 -15.35
N ASP A 197 -0.51 17.98 -14.54
CA ASP A 197 -1.36 19.10 -14.09
C ASP A 197 -1.77 19.14 -12.61
N GLY A 198 -1.64 18.04 -11.84
CA GLY A 198 -1.99 18.02 -10.40
C GLY A 198 -3.43 18.47 -10.08
N GLU A 199 -4.28 18.66 -11.08
CA GLU A 199 -5.63 19.17 -10.99
C GLU A 199 -6.58 18.01 -11.32
N LYS A 200 -7.72 17.96 -10.64
CA LYS A 200 -8.72 16.94 -10.94
C LYS A 200 -9.21 17.16 -12.37
N ARG A 201 -8.79 16.32 -13.31
CA ARG A 201 -9.22 16.38 -14.72
C ARG A 201 -10.74 16.52 -14.79
N SER A 202 -11.19 17.61 -15.39
CA SER A 202 -12.60 17.82 -15.69
C SER A 202 -12.93 17.28 -17.07
N VAL A 203 -14.20 16.92 -17.30
CA VAL A 203 -14.64 16.47 -18.62
C VAL A 203 -14.49 17.64 -19.60
N SER A 204 -13.79 17.41 -20.70
CA SER A 204 -13.63 18.44 -21.72
C SER A 204 -14.99 18.84 -22.31
N LYS A 205 -15.20 20.14 -22.51
CA LYS A 205 -16.35 20.69 -23.25
C LYS A 205 -16.53 20.10 -24.66
N HIS A 206 -15.46 19.52 -25.22
CA HIS A 206 -15.46 18.90 -26.54
C HIS A 206 -15.76 17.39 -26.49
N ALA A 207 -15.82 16.76 -25.31
CA ALA A 207 -15.90 15.29 -25.20
C ALA A 207 -17.16 14.70 -25.86
N GLU A 208 -18.33 15.33 -25.65
CA GLU A 208 -19.61 14.85 -26.19
C GLU A 208 -19.86 15.25 -27.65
N THR A 209 -19.22 16.33 -28.11
CA THR A 209 -19.48 16.95 -29.42
C THR A 209 -18.32 16.79 -30.39
N LEU A 210 -17.29 16.01 -30.04
CA LEU A 210 -16.12 15.82 -30.87
C LEU A 210 -16.53 15.13 -32.18
N ILE A 211 -16.25 15.80 -33.30
CA ILE A 211 -16.42 15.22 -34.62
C ILE A 211 -15.17 14.41 -34.95
N GLN A 212 -15.36 13.15 -35.37
CA GLN A 212 -14.32 12.30 -35.92
C GLN A 212 -14.52 12.17 -37.43
N LEU A 213 -13.47 12.42 -38.20
CA LEU A 213 -13.50 12.38 -39.65
C LEU A 213 -13.46 10.94 -40.15
N ASN A 214 -14.28 10.63 -41.16
CA ASN A 214 -14.20 9.37 -41.87
C ASN A 214 -13.18 9.48 -43.02
N ASN A 215 -11.89 9.43 -42.69
CA ASN A 215 -10.77 9.60 -43.62
C ASN A 215 -9.99 8.29 -43.90
N ASN A 216 -10.55 7.13 -43.53
CA ASN A 216 -9.95 5.80 -43.69
C ASN A 216 -8.61 5.57 -42.96
N VAL A 217 -8.21 6.45 -42.04
CA VAL A 217 -7.01 6.25 -41.21
C VAL A 217 -7.24 5.09 -40.24
N ARG A 218 -6.30 4.14 -40.22
CA ARG A 218 -6.26 3.04 -39.25
C ARG A 218 -4.98 3.12 -38.44
N VAL A 219 -5.11 3.47 -37.17
CA VAL A 219 -3.98 3.56 -36.24
C VAL A 219 -3.53 2.14 -35.87
N PRO A 220 -2.27 1.74 -36.14
CA PRO A 220 -1.74 0.44 -35.73
C PRO A 220 -1.61 0.37 -34.20
N PRO A 221 -1.51 -0.82 -33.59
CA PRO A 221 -1.36 -0.96 -32.14
C PRO A 221 0.03 -0.59 -31.60
N SER A 222 1.04 -0.43 -32.48
CA SER A 222 2.41 -0.10 -32.12
C SER A 222 3.20 0.43 -33.31
N GLY A 223 4.46 0.85 -33.06
CA GLY A 223 5.39 1.29 -34.11
C GLY A 223 5.13 2.70 -34.62
N TRP A 224 4.50 3.55 -33.79
CA TRP A 224 4.18 4.91 -34.16
C TRP A 224 5.42 5.79 -34.31
N LYS A 225 5.31 6.77 -35.20
CA LYS A 225 6.32 7.77 -35.47
C LYS A 225 5.60 9.06 -35.81
N CYS A 226 6.15 10.19 -35.38
CA CYS A 226 5.61 11.48 -35.79
C CYS A 226 5.57 11.59 -37.32
N GLU A 227 4.43 11.99 -37.88
CA GLU A 227 4.27 12.12 -39.34
C GLU A 227 5.18 13.21 -39.95
N LYS A 228 5.64 14.17 -39.15
CA LYS A 228 6.46 15.31 -39.60
C LYS A 228 7.95 15.20 -39.24
N CYS A 229 8.37 14.25 -38.40
CA CYS A 229 9.79 14.11 -38.03
C CYS A 229 10.16 12.68 -37.58
N ASN A 230 11.37 12.50 -37.05
CA ASN A 230 11.89 11.18 -36.67
C ASN A 230 11.62 10.75 -35.22
N ILE A 231 10.86 11.53 -34.45
CA ILE A 231 10.53 11.22 -33.07
C ILE A 231 9.55 10.03 -33.00
N GLN A 232 9.83 9.09 -32.09
CA GLN A 232 9.04 7.87 -31.87
C GLN A 232 8.41 7.80 -30.46
N GLU A 233 8.70 8.78 -29.59
CA GLU A 233 8.22 8.85 -28.21
C GLU A 233 7.56 10.20 -27.95
N GLY A 234 6.69 10.30 -26.94
CA GLY A 234 5.94 11.53 -26.65
C GLY A 234 5.07 11.97 -27.84
N LEU A 235 4.41 11.00 -28.47
CA LEU A 235 3.53 11.19 -29.61
C LEU A 235 2.10 11.42 -29.14
N TRP A 236 1.33 12.17 -29.93
CA TRP A 236 -0.04 12.52 -29.63
C TRP A 236 -0.89 12.19 -30.85
N LEU A 237 -1.88 11.33 -30.64
CA LEU A 237 -2.90 10.97 -31.62
C LEU A 237 -4.06 11.97 -31.52
N ASN A 238 -4.34 12.68 -32.61
CA ASN A 238 -5.50 13.55 -32.68
C ASN A 238 -6.80 12.73 -32.85
N LEU A 239 -7.77 12.96 -31.97
CA LEU A 239 -9.01 12.19 -31.95
C LEU A 239 -9.99 12.55 -33.07
N THR A 240 -9.78 13.67 -33.77
CA THR A 240 -10.62 14.09 -34.90
C THR A 240 -10.18 13.45 -36.20
N ASP A 241 -8.89 13.43 -36.53
CA ASP A 241 -8.41 12.99 -37.84
C ASP A 241 -7.41 11.82 -37.82
N GLY A 242 -7.03 11.36 -36.62
CA GLY A 242 -6.12 10.23 -36.46
C GLY A 242 -4.65 10.55 -36.74
N SER A 243 -4.27 11.83 -36.86
CA SER A 243 -2.88 12.23 -37.05
C SER A 243 -2.02 11.95 -35.82
N ILE A 244 -0.79 11.44 -36.02
CA ILE A 244 0.15 11.13 -34.93
C ILE A 244 1.36 12.06 -35.00
N LEU A 245 1.49 12.93 -34.00
CA LEU A 245 2.46 14.03 -34.02
C LEU A 245 3.19 14.17 -32.69
N CYS A 246 4.47 14.56 -32.71
CA CYS A 246 5.25 14.73 -31.49
C CYS A 246 4.77 15.93 -30.66
N GLY A 247 4.95 15.82 -29.33
CA GLY A 247 4.57 16.84 -28.35
C GLY A 247 5.36 18.14 -28.42
N ARG A 248 5.20 18.96 -27.37
CA ARG A 248 5.80 20.29 -27.29
C ARG A 248 7.31 20.23 -27.06
N LYS A 249 8.01 21.24 -27.55
CA LYS A 249 9.43 21.47 -27.27
C LYS A 249 9.59 22.25 -25.97
N TYR A 250 10.42 21.77 -25.06
CA TYR A 250 10.72 22.46 -23.80
C TYR A 250 11.97 23.34 -23.93
N PHE A 251 12.08 24.31 -23.01
CA PHE A 251 13.18 25.29 -23.00
C PHE A 251 14.55 24.66 -22.69
N ASP A 252 14.55 23.52 -21.99
CA ASP A 252 15.74 22.73 -21.66
C ASP A 252 16.22 21.85 -22.84
N GLY A 253 15.55 21.93 -23.99
CA GLY A 253 15.85 21.17 -25.20
C GLY A 253 15.23 19.77 -25.24
N THR A 254 14.52 19.36 -24.19
CA THR A 254 13.80 18.07 -24.15
C THR A 254 12.39 18.18 -24.75
N GLY A 255 11.70 17.04 -24.89
CA GLY A 255 10.33 16.97 -25.44
C GLY A 255 10.30 16.70 -26.95
N GLY A 256 9.27 17.22 -27.61
CA GLY A 256 9.04 17.08 -29.06
C GLY A 256 9.42 18.31 -29.88
N ASN A 257 8.91 18.37 -31.11
CA ASN A 257 9.14 19.47 -32.07
C ASN A 257 7.87 20.32 -32.32
N ASN A 258 6.92 20.37 -31.37
CA ASN A 258 5.68 21.13 -31.45
C ASN A 258 4.68 20.72 -32.55
N HIS A 259 4.93 19.65 -33.31
CA HIS A 259 4.07 19.29 -34.45
C HIS A 259 2.60 19.06 -34.08
N ALA A 260 2.30 18.47 -32.91
CA ALA A 260 0.91 18.31 -32.45
C ALA A 260 0.22 19.66 -32.16
N TRP A 261 0.97 20.62 -31.60
CA TRP A 261 0.49 21.98 -31.36
C TRP A 261 0.25 22.74 -32.67
N GLU A 262 1.22 22.70 -33.58
CA GLU A 262 1.09 23.34 -34.91
C GLU A 262 -0.09 22.78 -35.70
N HIS A 263 -0.33 21.47 -35.58
CA HIS A 263 -1.49 20.83 -36.18
C HIS A 263 -2.79 21.36 -35.57
N TYR A 264 -2.89 21.43 -34.24
CA TYR A 264 -4.03 22.07 -33.58
C TYR A 264 -4.19 23.53 -34.04
N GLU A 265 -3.11 24.30 -34.20
CA GLU A 265 -3.21 25.67 -34.66
C GLU A 265 -3.82 25.77 -36.06
N ALA A 266 -3.48 24.84 -36.96
CA ALA A 266 -3.97 24.77 -38.33
C ALA A 266 -5.42 24.24 -38.45
N THR A 267 -5.78 23.21 -37.68
CA THR A 267 -7.05 22.49 -37.84
C THR A 267 -8.10 22.83 -36.78
N LYS A 268 -7.65 23.31 -35.62
CA LYS A 268 -8.44 23.51 -34.40
C LYS A 268 -9.05 22.22 -33.84
N TYR A 269 -8.48 21.06 -34.18
CA TYR A 269 -8.92 19.77 -33.64
C TYR A 269 -8.46 19.59 -32.19
N PRO A 270 -9.38 19.65 -31.21
CA PRO A 270 -9.04 20.10 -29.86
C PRO A 270 -8.56 19.00 -28.92
N LEU A 271 -8.77 17.72 -29.25
CA LEU A 271 -8.49 16.60 -28.35
C LEU A 271 -7.46 15.65 -28.94
N VAL A 272 -6.49 15.28 -28.10
CA VAL A 272 -5.43 14.33 -28.40
C VAL A 272 -5.33 13.31 -27.26
N VAL A 273 -4.81 12.13 -27.58
CA VAL A 273 -4.41 11.11 -26.60
C VAL A 273 -2.94 10.76 -26.84
N ASN A 274 -2.18 10.56 -25.77
CA ASN A 274 -0.79 10.09 -25.81
C ASN A 274 -0.79 8.58 -25.63
#